data_AF-A0A1C6CD34-F1
#
_entry.id   AF-A0A1C6CD34-F1
#
_cell.length_a   1.000
_cell.length_b   1.000
_cell.length_c   1.000
_cell.angle_alpha   90.00
_cell.angle_beta   90.00
_cell.angle_gamma   90.00
#
_symmetry.space_group_name_H-M   'P 1'
#
loop_
_entity.id
_entity.type
_entity.pdbx_description
1 polymer ?
#
loop_
_entity_poly.entity_id
_entity_poly.type
_entity_poly.pdbx_seq_one_letter_code
_entity_poly.pdbx_strand_id
1 'polypeptide(L)'
;MKNKSHLIVVESEVLPEVIIKVLEVKKLLANKEEKSSAAACKRVGVSRSAYYKYRNSVYSYEEKLMQKIITLYMLLRDEPGVLSSVLVSLHNLNANILTVNQSIPIDGVATVTISLRLKESFDEAQAIKLIIAQLKGVVDIQLLSGE
;
A
#
# COMPACT_ATOMS: atom_id res chain seq x y z
N MET A 1 -7.56 1.00 -30.40
CA MET A 1 -6.67 -0.04 -29.86
C MET A 1 -6.13 0.45 -28.52
N LYS A 2 -6.45 -0.22 -27.40
CA LYS A 2 -5.83 0.10 -26.10
C LYS A 2 -4.35 -0.27 -26.20
N ASN A 3 -3.47 0.73 -26.29
CA ASN A 3 -2.03 0.50 -26.20
C ASN A 3 -1.77 -0.25 -24.89
N LYS A 4 -1.23 -1.48 -24.98
CA LYS A 4 -0.72 -2.18 -23.80
C LYS A 4 0.44 -1.33 -23.28
N SER A 5 0.23 -0.68 -22.14
CA SER A 5 1.30 0.01 -21.43
C SER A 5 2.31 -1.04 -20.98
N HIS A 6 3.49 -1.04 -21.59
CA HIS A 6 4.62 -1.87 -21.18
C HIS A 6 5.59 -1.02 -20.37
N LEU A 7 6.02 -1.54 -19.24
CA LEU A 7 6.97 -0.87 -18.36
C LEU A 7 8.36 -1.45 -18.64
N ILE A 8 9.31 -0.57 -18.94
CA ILE A 8 10.69 -0.92 -19.27
C ILE A 8 11.54 -0.58 -18.04
N VAL A 9 12.44 -1.49 -17.67
CA VAL A 9 13.45 -1.26 -16.64
C VAL A 9 14.73 -0.82 -17.34
N VAL A 10 15.32 0.28 -16.87
CA VAL A 10 16.58 0.83 -17.37
C VAL A 10 17.46 1.21 -16.18
N GLU A 11 18.77 1.22 -16.38
CA GLU A 11 19.71 1.74 -15.38
C GLU A 11 19.48 3.25 -15.16
N SER A 12 19.62 3.72 -13.93
CA SER A 12 19.36 5.12 -13.60
C SER A 12 20.33 6.09 -14.28
N GLU A 13 21.55 5.64 -14.59
CA GLU A 13 22.60 6.47 -15.19
C GLU A 13 22.27 6.89 -16.63
N VAL A 14 21.50 6.08 -17.37
CA VAL A 14 21.09 6.39 -18.74
C VAL A 14 19.86 7.29 -18.79
N LEU A 15 19.21 7.54 -17.65
CA LEU A 15 18.01 8.37 -17.58
C LEU A 15 18.36 9.86 -17.58
N PRO A 16 17.56 10.69 -18.26
CA PRO A 16 17.63 12.13 -18.08
C PRO A 16 17.45 12.51 -16.60
N GLU A 17 18.25 13.46 -16.12
CA GLU A 17 18.27 13.92 -14.73
C GLU A 17 16.88 14.32 -14.21
N VAL A 18 16.01 14.82 -15.09
CA VAL A 18 14.62 15.18 -14.76
C VAL A 18 13.82 14.00 -14.15
N ILE A 19 14.08 12.75 -14.57
CA ILE A 19 13.39 11.58 -14.05
C ILE A 19 13.81 11.31 -12.60
N ILE A 20 15.10 11.39 -12.32
CA ILE A 20 15.66 11.22 -10.97
C ILE A 20 15.15 12.34 -10.04
N LYS A 21 15.15 13.59 -10.52
CA LYS A 21 14.61 14.73 -9.78
C LYS A 21 13.11 14.60 -9.49
N VAL A 22 12.33 14.01 -10.40
CA VAL A 22 10.90 13.75 -10.15
C VAL A 22 10.73 12.74 -9.01
N LEU A 23 11.54 11.68 -8.95
CA LEU A 23 11.52 10.72 -7.84
C LEU A 23 11.88 11.39 -6.51
N GLU A 24 12.89 12.26 -6.51
CA GLU A 24 13.30 12.99 -5.30
C GLU A 24 12.20 13.95 -4.80
N VAL A 25 11.55 14.69 -5.71
CA VAL A 25 10.38 15.53 -5.36
C VAL A 25 9.27 14.69 -4.72
N LYS A 26 8.96 13.51 -5.27
CA LYS A 26 7.95 12.62 -4.69
C LYS A 26 8.34 12.17 -3.28
N LYS A 27 9.62 11.80 -3.08
CA LYS A 27 10.15 11.39 -1.77
C LYS A 27 10.03 12.50 -0.71
N LEU A 28 10.41 13.74 -1.05
CA LEU A 28 10.27 14.88 -0.13
C LEU A 28 8.81 15.14 0.28
N LEU A 29 7.87 14.97 -0.66
CA LEU A 29 6.44 15.15 -0.40
C LEU A 29 5.87 14.02 0.48
N ALA A 30 6.24 12.76 0.19
CA ALA A 30 5.82 11.62 0.99
C ALA A 30 6.32 11.73 2.45
N ASN A 31 7.56 12.16 2.64
CA ASN A 31 8.14 12.39 3.96
C ASN A 31 7.64 13.66 4.68
N LYS A 32 6.74 14.44 4.05
CA LYS A 32 6.27 15.75 4.56
C LYS A 32 7.41 16.74 4.86
N GLU A 33 8.56 16.59 4.18
CA GLU A 33 9.72 17.49 4.33
C GLU A 33 9.47 18.86 3.68
N GLU A 34 8.49 18.95 2.77
CA GLU A 34 8.12 20.18 2.08
C GLU A 34 6.61 20.41 2.11
N LYS A 35 6.22 21.68 2.23
CA LYS A 35 4.80 22.07 2.40
C LYS A 35 3.96 21.97 1.11
N SER A 36 4.60 21.88 -0.06
CA SER A 36 3.91 21.81 -1.34
C SER A 36 4.81 21.27 -2.45
N SER A 37 4.19 20.75 -3.52
CA SER A 37 4.91 20.33 -4.73
C SER A 37 5.77 21.46 -5.33
N ALA A 38 5.31 22.70 -5.24
CA ALA A 38 6.06 23.85 -5.73
C ALA A 38 7.35 24.10 -4.94
N ALA A 39 7.28 23.98 -3.60
CA ALA A 39 8.45 24.12 -2.74
C ALA A 39 9.46 22.98 -2.96
N ALA A 40 8.97 21.74 -3.04
CA ALA A 40 9.80 20.58 -3.34
C ALA A 40 10.47 20.67 -4.73
N CYS A 41 9.74 21.07 -5.77
CA CYS A 41 10.31 21.29 -7.12
C CYS A 41 11.43 22.34 -7.10
N LYS A 42 11.24 23.43 -6.34
CA LYS A 42 12.24 24.48 -6.19
C LYS A 42 13.49 23.96 -5.47
N ARG A 43 13.32 23.18 -4.40
CA ARG A 43 14.43 22.59 -3.61
C ARG A 43 15.27 21.62 -4.45
N VAL A 44 14.63 20.76 -5.23
CA VAL A 44 15.28 19.74 -6.06
C VAL A 44 15.84 20.32 -7.38
N GLY A 45 15.40 21.51 -7.78
CA GLY A 45 15.85 22.13 -9.03
C GLY A 45 15.21 21.50 -10.26
N VAL A 46 13.92 21.20 -10.20
CA VAL A 46 13.10 20.76 -11.35
C VAL A 46 11.95 21.73 -11.60
N SER A 47 11.63 21.97 -12.87
CA SER A 47 10.49 22.83 -13.18
C SER A 47 9.18 22.16 -12.79
N ARG A 48 8.20 22.96 -12.34
CA ARG A 48 6.87 22.44 -12.02
C ARG A 48 6.23 21.72 -13.21
N SER A 49 6.39 22.27 -14.42
CA SER A 49 5.86 21.65 -15.64
C SER A 49 6.49 20.28 -15.93
N ALA A 50 7.81 20.13 -15.74
CA ALA A 50 8.47 18.84 -15.85
C ALA A 50 7.97 17.86 -14.78
N TYR A 51 7.83 18.30 -13.54
CA TYR A 51 7.25 17.46 -12.48
C TYR A 51 5.84 16.98 -12.86
N TYR A 52 4.91 17.87 -13.22
CA TYR A 52 3.55 17.48 -13.58
C TYR A 52 3.48 16.60 -14.83
N LYS A 53 4.42 16.76 -15.78
CA LYS A 53 4.51 15.91 -16.97
C LYS A 53 4.86 14.46 -16.62
N TYR A 54 5.75 14.24 -15.65
CA TYR A 54 6.32 12.92 -15.36
C TYR A 54 5.81 12.26 -14.07
N ARG A 55 5.20 13.01 -13.13
CA ARG A 55 4.86 12.53 -11.77
C ARG A 55 4.01 11.24 -11.74
N ASN A 56 3.17 11.03 -12.76
CA ASN A 56 2.27 9.87 -12.85
C ASN A 56 2.86 8.71 -13.67
N SER A 57 4.05 8.88 -14.24
CA SER A 57 4.72 7.92 -15.12
C SER A 57 6.11 7.53 -14.61
N VAL A 58 6.55 8.14 -13.51
CA VAL A 58 7.83 7.91 -12.86
C VAL A 58 7.57 7.50 -11.42
N TYR A 59 8.06 6.33 -11.07
CA TYR A 59 7.87 5.71 -9.77
C TYR A 59 9.11 4.90 -9.41
N SER A 60 9.40 4.81 -8.12
CA SER A 60 10.44 3.90 -7.66
C SER A 60 9.98 2.46 -7.86
N TYR A 61 10.93 1.53 -7.97
CA TYR A 61 10.60 0.12 -8.07
C TYR A 61 9.81 -0.37 -6.84
N GLU A 62 10.15 0.16 -5.66
CA GLU A 62 9.48 -0.11 -4.39
C GLU A 62 8.04 0.40 -4.37
N GLU A 63 7.78 1.64 -4.81
CA GLU A 63 6.42 2.21 -4.90
C GLU A 63 5.50 1.30 -5.73
N LYS A 64 6.01 0.74 -6.84
CA LYS A 64 5.23 -0.13 -7.71
C LYS A 64 5.02 -1.54 -7.13
N LEU A 65 5.95 -2.03 -6.32
CA LEU A 65 5.80 -3.28 -5.55
C LEU A 65 4.82 -3.11 -4.38
N MET A 66 4.82 -1.94 -3.74
CA MET A 66 3.96 -1.59 -2.60
C MET A 66 2.54 -1.21 -3.03
N GLN A 67 2.32 -0.72 -4.26
CA GLN A 67 0.99 -0.37 -4.80
C GLN A 67 -0.05 -1.50 -4.77
N LYS A 68 0.36 -2.73 -4.49
CA LYS A 68 -0.54 -3.88 -4.36
C LYS A 68 -0.65 -4.42 -2.94
N ILE A 69 0.04 -3.82 -1.97
CA ILE A 69 0.06 -4.28 -0.59
C ILE A 69 -0.91 -3.44 0.23
N ILE A 70 -1.92 -4.10 0.80
CA ILE A 70 -2.83 -3.50 1.77
C ILE A 70 -2.53 -4.06 3.15
N THR A 71 -2.87 -3.30 4.19
CA THR A 71 -2.77 -3.77 5.57
C THR A 71 -4.15 -3.77 6.20
N LEU A 72 -4.58 -4.93 6.68
CA LEU A 72 -5.76 -5.06 7.52
C LEU A 72 -5.33 -4.89 8.98
N TYR A 73 -5.99 -3.97 9.67
CA TYR A 73 -5.92 -3.82 11.12
C TYR A 73 -7.20 -4.38 11.71
N MET A 74 -7.10 -5.30 12.65
CA MET A 74 -8.26 -5.97 13.25
C MET A 74 -8.12 -6.03 14.76
N LEU A 75 -9.26 -5.98 15.44
CA LEU A 75 -9.39 -6.34 16.85
C LEU A 75 -10.08 -7.69 16.92
N LEU A 76 -9.42 -8.70 17.45
CA LEU A 76 -9.94 -10.07 17.56
C LEU A 76 -10.11 -10.46 19.01
N ARG A 77 -11.21 -11.13 19.35
CA ARG A 77 -11.39 -11.76 20.66
C ARG A 77 -10.35 -12.86 20.86
N ASP A 78 -9.84 -12.97 22.08
CA ASP A 78 -8.93 -14.03 22.51
C ASP A 78 -9.72 -15.33 22.75
N GLU A 79 -10.19 -15.92 21.66
CA GLU A 79 -10.91 -17.19 21.65
C GLU A 79 -10.23 -18.16 20.66
N PRO A 80 -10.14 -19.46 21.00
CA PRO A 80 -9.56 -20.46 20.11
C PRO A 80 -10.18 -20.44 18.71
N GLY A 81 -9.33 -20.34 17.69
CA GLY A 81 -9.75 -20.43 16.29
C GLY A 81 -10.21 -19.12 15.65
N VAL A 82 -10.32 -18.00 16.39
CA VAL A 82 -10.73 -16.71 15.79
C VAL A 82 -9.76 -16.25 14.71
N LEU A 83 -8.46 -16.14 15.02
CA LEU A 83 -7.44 -15.77 14.01
C LEU A 83 -7.41 -16.80 12.86
N SER A 84 -7.54 -18.09 13.17
CA SER A 84 -7.56 -19.15 12.15
C SER A 84 -8.72 -18.96 11.17
N SER A 85 -9.91 -18.61 11.65
CA SER A 85 -11.08 -18.35 10.81
C SER A 85 -10.85 -17.17 9.84
N VAL A 86 -10.15 -16.13 10.30
CA VAL A 86 -9.76 -14.98 9.47
C VAL A 86 -8.78 -15.42 8.38
N LEU A 87 -7.76 -16.20 8.73
CA LEU A 87 -6.77 -16.70 7.77
C LEU A 87 -7.38 -17.63 6.72
N VAL A 88 -8.33 -18.49 7.11
CA VAL A 88 -9.08 -19.36 6.19
C VAL A 88 -9.94 -18.52 5.25
N SER A 89 -10.64 -17.51 5.77
CA SER A 89 -11.44 -16.60 4.94
C SER A 89 -10.59 -15.87 3.91
N LEU A 90 -9.43 -15.34 4.32
CA LEU A 90 -8.45 -14.71 3.43
C LEU A 90 -7.93 -15.67 2.36
N HIS A 91 -7.61 -16.91 2.73
CA HIS A 91 -7.19 -17.94 1.79
C HIS A 91 -8.28 -18.25 0.74
N ASN A 92 -9.54 -18.35 1.17
CA ASN A 92 -10.69 -18.60 0.28
C ASN A 92 -10.95 -17.43 -0.69
N LEU A 93 -10.55 -16.22 -0.32
CA LEU A 93 -10.57 -15.04 -1.18
C LEU A 93 -9.32 -14.94 -2.07
N ASN A 94 -8.48 -15.99 -2.09
CA ASN A 94 -7.21 -16.02 -2.83
C ASN A 94 -6.26 -14.86 -2.48
N ALA A 95 -6.39 -14.29 -1.27
CA ALA A 95 -5.53 -13.22 -0.81
C ALA A 95 -4.14 -13.77 -0.48
N ASN A 96 -3.10 -13.13 -1.03
CA ASN A 96 -1.73 -13.53 -0.76
C ASN A 96 -1.23 -12.85 0.52
N ILE A 97 -1.19 -13.59 1.63
CA ILE A 97 -0.76 -13.09 2.93
C ILE A 97 0.76 -12.95 2.95
N LEU A 98 1.25 -11.75 3.28
CA LEU A 98 2.68 -11.46 3.38
C LEU A 98 3.18 -11.54 4.82
N THR A 99 2.40 -10.98 5.75
CA THR A 99 2.74 -10.94 7.17
C THR A 99 1.48 -11.07 8.01
N VAL A 100 1.62 -11.68 9.18
CA VAL A 100 0.61 -11.73 10.24
C VAL A 100 1.30 -11.36 11.53
N ASN A 101 0.83 -10.31 12.19
CA ASN A 101 1.35 -9.86 13.47
C ASN A 101 0.19 -9.70 14.45
N GLN A 102 0.13 -10.59 15.44
CA GLN A 102 -0.83 -10.51 16.55
C GLN A 102 -0.12 -10.04 17.81
N SER A 103 -0.67 -9.04 18.49
CA SER A 103 -0.20 -8.63 19.81
C SER A 103 -0.67 -9.61 20.89
N ILE A 104 -0.02 -9.57 22.06
CA ILE A 104 -0.57 -10.21 23.25
C ILE A 104 -1.97 -9.61 23.52
N PRO A 105 -3.00 -10.43 23.79
CA PRO A 105 -4.32 -9.93 24.13
C PRO A 105 -4.30 -9.04 25.37
N ILE A 106 -5.03 -7.92 25.32
CA ILE A 106 -5.28 -7.01 26.44
C ILE A 106 -6.81 -6.94 26.60
N ASP A 107 -7.31 -7.16 27.81
CA ASP A 107 -8.74 -7.18 28.13
C ASP A 107 -9.56 -8.14 27.24
N GLY A 108 -8.99 -9.30 26.90
CA GLY A 108 -9.63 -10.33 26.09
C GLY A 108 -9.68 -10.03 24.60
N VAL A 109 -8.95 -9.00 24.12
CA VAL A 109 -8.86 -8.63 22.71
C VAL A 109 -7.41 -8.48 22.29
N ALA A 110 -7.04 -9.08 21.16
CA ALA A 110 -5.74 -8.90 20.54
C ALA A 110 -5.85 -8.04 19.29
N THR A 111 -4.88 -7.13 19.12
CA THR A 111 -4.70 -6.43 17.86
C THR A 111 -4.01 -7.36 16.87
N VAL A 112 -4.54 -7.45 15.66
CA VAL A 112 -3.96 -8.24 14.57
C VAL A 112 -3.78 -7.36 13.35
N THR A 113 -2.56 -7.33 12.84
CA THR A 113 -2.19 -6.65 11.60
C THR A 113 -1.81 -7.69 10.56
N ILE A 114 -2.48 -7.69 9.40
CA ILE A 114 -2.19 -8.60 8.29
C ILE A 114 -1.90 -7.79 7.03
N SER A 115 -0.72 -7.94 6.46
CA SER A 115 -0.41 -7.36 5.16
C SER A 115 -0.70 -8.37 4.05
N LEU A 116 -1.44 -7.93 3.02
CA LEU A 116 -1.91 -8.74 1.90
C LEU A 116 -1.43 -8.14 0.60
N ARG A 117 -1.07 -8.96 -0.38
CA ARG A 117 -0.88 -8.53 -1.76
C ARG A 117 -2.14 -8.81 -2.58
N LEU A 118 -2.78 -7.76 -3.08
CA LEU A 118 -3.91 -7.83 -4.01
C LEU A 118 -3.43 -8.08 -5.43
N LYS A 119 -4.26 -8.75 -6.24
CA LYS A 119 -3.94 -8.99 -7.65
C LYS A 119 -4.33 -7.81 -8.53
N GLU A 120 -5.50 -7.22 -8.30
CA GLU A 120 -6.12 -6.28 -9.27
C GLU A 120 -6.58 -4.93 -8.72
N SER A 121 -7.46 -4.84 -7.70
CA SER A 121 -8.12 -3.56 -7.36
C SER A 121 -8.39 -3.29 -5.87
N PHE A 122 -8.64 -2.03 -5.53
CA PHE A 122 -9.07 -1.58 -4.19
C PHE A 122 -10.46 -2.09 -3.80
N ASP A 123 -11.33 -2.38 -4.78
CA ASP A 123 -12.66 -2.93 -4.52
C ASP A 123 -12.59 -4.33 -3.89
N GLU A 124 -11.56 -5.12 -4.27
CA GLU A 124 -11.23 -6.41 -3.65
C GLU A 124 -10.95 -6.25 -2.15
N ALA A 125 -10.23 -5.18 -1.76
CA ALA A 125 -9.92 -4.88 -0.37
C ALA A 125 -11.16 -4.56 0.46
N GLN A 126 -12.10 -3.80 -0.11
CA GLN A 126 -13.36 -3.46 0.56
C GLN A 126 -14.25 -4.70 0.74
N ALA A 127 -14.29 -5.58 -0.27
CA ALA A 127 -15.01 -6.85 -0.16
C ALA A 127 -14.41 -7.74 0.93
N ILE A 128 -13.08 -7.88 1.00
CA ILE A 128 -12.38 -8.62 2.06
C ILE A 128 -12.74 -8.07 3.44
N LYS A 129 -12.71 -6.73 3.60
CA LYS A 129 -13.08 -6.08 4.87
C LYS A 129 -14.50 -6.45 5.30
N LEU A 130 -15.47 -6.36 4.40
CA LEU A 130 -16.88 -6.66 4.70
C LEU A 130 -17.09 -8.12 5.10
N ILE A 131 -16.41 -9.06 4.44
CA ILE A 131 -16.52 -10.49 4.74
C ILE A 131 -15.91 -10.81 6.11
N ILE A 132 -14.71 -10.29 6.39
CA ILE A 132 -14.03 -10.54 7.66
C ILE A 132 -14.78 -9.90 8.83
N ALA A 133 -15.39 -8.72 8.64
CA ALA A 133 -16.19 -8.07 9.66
C ALA A 133 -17.37 -8.92 10.17
N GLN A 134 -17.83 -9.91 9.39
CA GLN A 134 -18.93 -10.80 9.76
C GLN A 134 -18.47 -12.07 10.50
N LEU A 135 -17.17 -12.31 10.61
CA LEU A 135 -16.66 -13.50 11.31
C LEU A 135 -16.85 -13.37 12.82
N LYS A 136 -17.30 -14.47 13.44
CA LYS A 136 -17.46 -14.53 14.90
C LYS A 136 -16.10 -14.30 15.57
N GLY A 137 -16.07 -13.37 16.53
CA GLY A 137 -14.86 -13.01 17.27
C GLY A 137 -14.07 -11.85 16.67
N VAL A 138 -14.43 -11.35 15.49
CA VAL A 138 -13.92 -10.07 14.98
C VAL A 138 -14.70 -8.94 15.65
N VAL A 139 -14.00 -8.05 16.36
CA VAL A 139 -14.56 -6.92 17.09
C VAL A 139 -14.58 -5.67 16.22
N ASP A 140 -13.46 -5.40 15.53
CA ASP A 140 -13.33 -4.30 14.57
C ASP A 140 -12.38 -4.68 13.45
N ILE A 141 -12.54 -4.04 12.29
CA ILE A 141 -11.63 -4.15 11.15
C ILE A 141 -11.51 -2.82 10.42
N GLN A 142 -10.28 -2.45 10.11
CA GLN A 142 -9.91 -1.25 9.36
C GLN A 142 -8.95 -1.62 8.24
N LEU A 143 -9.20 -1.04 7.06
CA LEU A 143 -8.27 -1.13 5.94
C LEU A 143 -7.31 0.05 6.03
N LEU A 144 -6.04 -0.24 6.25
CA LEU A 144 -4.95 0.73 6.17
C LEU A 144 -4.35 0.62 4.76
N SER A 145 -4.62 1.61 3.91
CA SER A 145 -3.92 1.73 2.63
C SER A 145 -2.45 2.03 2.89
N GLY A 146 -1.54 1.30 2.26
CA GLY A 146 -0.16 1.76 2.10
C GLY A 146 -0.19 3.05 1.28
N GLU A 147 0.43 4.12 1.79
CA GLU A 147 0.64 5.38 1.06
C GLU A 147 1.48 5.17 -0.21
#